data_AF-A0A2D1SSG1-F1
#
_entry.id   AF-A0A2D1SSG1-F1
#
_cell.length_a   1.000
_cell.length_b   1.000
_cell.length_c   1.000
_cell.angle_alpha   90.00
_cell.angle_beta   90.00
_cell.angle_gamma   90.00
#
_symmetry.space_group_name_H-M   'P 1'
#
loop_
_entity.id
_entity.type
_entity.pdbx_description
1 polymer ?
#
loop_
_entity_poly.entity_id
_entity_poly.type
_entity_poly.pdbx_seq_one_letter_code
_entity_poly.pdbx_strand_id
1 'polypeptide(L)'
;MFKRRLILIFAVILSLVIAGCNDEESIEKKEEVIQHNWNESPLFESDGYTMIGEEGRLGFIYDDAEVVRFYPDKVQKYMWHFWGNEDELIGDFEVLGTHENSNEKIIIVPKGGNSFLSPNNGADTHYPTNMMLPKSGMWKLDAYIGDRLFGSVYVKVHEK
;
A
#
# COMPACT_ATOMS: atom_id res chain seq x y z
N MET A 1 41.05 -63.37 -58.18
CA MET A 1 41.61 -63.45 -56.81
C MET A 1 40.47 -63.57 -55.82
N PHE A 2 40.48 -64.65 -55.04
CA PHE A 2 39.49 -65.01 -54.02
C PHE A 2 39.59 -64.12 -52.77
N LYS A 3 38.47 -64.08 -52.00
CA LYS A 3 38.27 -63.72 -50.57
C LYS A 3 37.46 -62.42 -50.38
N ARG A 4 36.47 -62.30 -49.48
CA ARG A 4 35.85 -63.20 -48.49
C ARG A 4 34.65 -62.44 -47.87
N ARG A 5 33.55 -63.19 -47.60
CA ARG A 5 32.61 -63.12 -46.44
C ARG A 5 31.74 -61.85 -46.29
N LEU A 6 30.40 -61.93 -46.44
CA LEU A 6 29.35 -62.60 -45.63
C LEU A 6 28.97 -61.83 -44.35
N ILE A 7 27.84 -61.11 -44.44
CA ILE A 7 26.72 -60.94 -43.49
C ILE A 7 27.00 -60.30 -42.10
N LEU A 8 25.99 -59.52 -41.66
CA LEU A 8 25.50 -59.24 -40.29
C LEU A 8 25.70 -57.76 -39.92
N ILE A 9 24.79 -56.98 -39.34
CA ILE A 9 23.42 -57.14 -38.84
C ILE A 9 22.97 -55.70 -38.45
N PHE A 10 21.66 -55.41 -38.61
CA PHE A 10 20.84 -54.49 -37.83
C PHE A 10 21.19 -53.00 -37.67
N ALA A 11 20.25 -52.20 -38.21
CA ALA A 11 19.43 -51.26 -37.44
C ALA A 11 20.15 -50.19 -36.62
N VAL A 12 20.33 -49.01 -37.23
CA VAL A 12 19.84 -47.75 -36.65
C VAL A 12 19.32 -46.88 -37.80
N ILE A 13 18.14 -47.26 -38.30
CA ILE A 13 17.16 -46.27 -38.76
C ILE A 13 16.66 -45.62 -37.48
N LEU A 14 16.65 -44.29 -37.39
CA LEU A 14 15.42 -43.50 -37.17
C LEU A 14 15.77 -42.04 -36.85
N SER A 15 14.98 -41.16 -37.47
CA SER A 15 14.63 -39.80 -37.04
C SER A 15 15.71 -38.72 -36.99
N LEU A 16 15.84 -37.99 -38.11
CA LEU A 16 15.93 -36.52 -38.07
C LEU A 16 14.79 -35.98 -38.92
N VAL A 17 13.58 -35.99 -38.35
CA VAL A 17 12.45 -35.20 -38.84
C VAL A 17 12.39 -34.00 -37.92
N ILE A 18 12.78 -32.84 -38.45
CA ILE A 18 12.64 -31.55 -37.78
C ILE A 18 11.15 -31.21 -37.84
N ALA A 19 10.41 -31.57 -36.79
CA ALA A 19 9.06 -31.04 -36.58
C ALA A 19 9.22 -29.64 -36.00
N GLY A 20 8.94 -28.62 -36.82
CA GLY A 20 8.62 -27.29 -36.31
C GLY A 20 7.22 -27.33 -35.73
N CYS A 21 7.10 -27.14 -34.42
CA CYS A 21 5.86 -26.72 -33.77
C CYS A 21 6.03 -25.25 -33.39
N ASN A 22 5.20 -24.41 -34.00
CA ASN A 22 4.95 -23.05 -33.54
C ASN A 22 4.19 -23.15 -32.22
N ASP A 23 4.83 -22.76 -31.12
CA ASP A 23 4.13 -22.47 -29.88
C ASP A 23 3.64 -21.03 -29.98
N GLU A 24 2.36 -20.84 -30.32
CA GLU A 24 1.66 -19.59 -30.03
C GLU A 24 1.56 -19.49 -28.50
N GLU A 25 2.53 -18.80 -27.91
CA GLU A 25 2.52 -18.42 -26.50
C GLU A 25 1.36 -17.44 -26.29
N SER A 26 0.23 -17.98 -25.83
CA SER A 26 -0.87 -17.18 -25.32
C SER A 26 -0.33 -16.32 -24.18
N ILE A 27 -0.25 -15.02 -24.41
CA ILE A 27 0.05 -14.02 -23.39
C ILE A 27 -1.10 -14.06 -22.38
N GLU A 28 -1.02 -14.95 -21.39
CA GLU A 28 -1.66 -14.71 -20.11
C GLU A 28 -0.98 -13.45 -19.57
N LYS A 29 -1.76 -12.37 -19.45
CA LYS A 29 -1.40 -11.23 -18.61
C LYS A 29 -1.15 -11.80 -17.21
N LYS A 30 0.11 -12.08 -16.92
CA LYS A 30 0.58 -12.33 -15.56
C LYS A 30 0.44 -11.00 -14.84
N GLU A 31 -0.73 -10.80 -14.23
CA GLU A 31 -0.96 -9.71 -13.30
C GLU A 31 0.13 -9.86 -12.25
N GLU A 32 1.10 -8.95 -12.29
CA GLU A 32 2.17 -8.89 -11.33
C GLU A 32 1.50 -8.60 -9.99
N VAL A 33 1.35 -9.65 -9.16
CA VAL A 33 0.85 -9.52 -7.79
C VAL A 33 1.90 -8.70 -7.06
N ILE A 34 1.76 -7.37 -7.10
CA ILE A 34 2.48 -6.48 -6.20
C ILE A 34 2.00 -6.87 -4.82
N GLN A 35 2.79 -7.69 -4.13
CA GLN A 35 2.54 -8.10 -2.77
C GLN A 35 2.74 -6.85 -1.90
N HIS A 36 1.70 -6.02 -1.82
CA HIS A 36 1.68 -4.85 -0.96
C HIS A 36 1.79 -5.35 0.47
N ASN A 37 2.84 -4.92 1.16
CA ASN A 37 3.08 -5.30 2.54
C ASN A 37 2.13 -4.49 3.44
N TRP A 38 0.89 -4.97 3.61
CA TRP A 38 -0.17 -4.37 4.42
C TRP A 38 0.11 -4.53 5.92
N ASN A 39 1.19 -3.94 6.40
CA ASN A 39 1.48 -3.86 7.83
C ASN A 39 1.00 -2.52 8.37
N GLU A 40 0.49 -2.55 9.60
CA GLU A 40 0.14 -1.34 10.33
C GLU A 40 1.38 -0.45 10.52
N SER A 41 1.18 0.86 10.37
CA SER A 41 2.26 1.83 10.59
C SER A 41 2.76 1.73 12.03
N PRO A 42 4.06 1.95 12.28
CA PRO A 42 4.59 1.91 13.63
C PRO A 42 3.95 2.99 14.52
N LEU A 43 3.93 2.69 15.81
CA LEU A 43 3.64 3.68 16.84
C LEU A 43 4.92 4.41 17.24
N PHE A 44 4.81 5.71 17.50
CA PHE A 44 5.91 6.54 18.01
C PHE A 44 5.38 7.60 18.98
N GLU A 45 6.26 8.20 19.76
CA GLU A 45 5.90 9.21 20.76
C GLU A 45 6.22 10.62 20.26
N SER A 46 5.32 11.57 20.50
CA SER A 46 5.59 12.99 20.29
C SER A 46 4.89 13.86 21.34
N ASP A 47 5.69 14.60 22.10
CA ASP A 47 5.23 15.50 23.17
C ASP A 47 4.23 14.86 24.15
N GLY A 48 4.46 13.60 24.50
CA GLY A 48 3.63 12.83 25.43
C GLY A 48 2.37 12.19 24.83
N TYR A 49 2.23 12.19 23.50
CA TYR A 49 1.19 11.46 22.78
C TYR A 49 1.78 10.32 21.96
N THR A 50 1.12 9.17 22.01
CA THR A 50 1.36 8.07 21.07
C THR A 50 0.68 8.39 19.73
N MET A 51 1.44 8.26 18.65
CA MET A 51 1.04 8.51 17.28
C MET A 51 1.18 7.24 16.45
N ILE A 52 0.30 7.03 15.48
CA ILE A 52 0.50 6.06 14.41
C ILE A 52 0.94 6.77 13.12
N GLY A 53 1.99 6.26 12.47
CA GLY A 53 2.46 6.84 11.21
C GLY A 53 3.95 6.60 10.92
N GLU A 54 4.61 7.61 10.36
CA GLU A 54 6.04 7.63 10.07
C GLU A 54 6.68 8.75 10.91
N GLU A 55 7.48 8.34 11.90
CA GLU A 55 8.16 9.27 12.82
C GLU A 55 9.01 10.29 12.06
N GLY A 56 8.87 11.57 12.41
CA GLY A 56 9.57 12.67 11.74
C GLY A 56 8.99 13.04 10.37
N ARG A 57 7.87 12.42 9.96
CA ARG A 57 7.15 12.79 8.74
C ARG A 57 5.68 13.09 9.00
N LEU A 58 4.86 12.09 9.32
CA LEU A 58 3.43 12.29 9.58
C LEU A 58 2.87 11.24 10.53
N GLY A 59 1.82 11.61 11.25
CA GLY A 59 1.04 10.66 12.02
C GLY A 59 -0.22 11.31 12.58
N PHE A 60 -1.00 10.54 13.33
CA PHE A 60 -2.08 11.10 14.14
C PHE A 60 -2.17 10.38 15.48
N ILE A 61 -2.75 11.06 16.48
CA ILE A 61 -2.88 10.53 17.83
C ILE A 61 -3.66 9.20 17.79
N TYR A 62 -2.99 8.12 18.19
CA TYR A 62 -3.51 6.76 18.16
C TYR A 62 -2.62 5.85 19.01
N ASP A 63 -3.22 5.13 19.98
CA ASP A 63 -2.53 4.20 20.88
C ASP A 63 -3.12 2.78 20.82
N ASP A 64 -3.96 2.51 19.82
CA ASP A 64 -4.74 1.27 19.66
C ASP A 64 -5.65 0.92 20.86
N ALA A 65 -5.91 1.84 21.78
CA ALA A 65 -6.89 1.63 22.84
C ALA A 65 -8.31 1.56 22.26
N GLU A 66 -9.17 0.75 22.88
CA GLU A 66 -10.57 0.52 22.48
C GLU A 66 -11.37 1.79 22.18
N VAL A 67 -11.05 2.88 22.87
CA VAL A 67 -11.72 4.18 22.74
C VAL A 67 -11.37 4.92 21.46
N VAL A 68 -10.18 4.71 20.89
CA VAL A 68 -9.66 5.41 19.70
C VAL A 68 -9.47 4.47 18.49
N ARG A 69 -9.42 3.16 18.70
CA ARG A 69 -9.33 2.13 17.66
C ARG A 69 -10.43 2.29 16.60
N PHE A 70 -10.08 1.95 15.36
CA PHE A 70 -11.03 1.97 14.26
C PHE A 70 -11.96 0.76 14.27
N TYR A 71 -13.25 1.04 14.09
CA TYR A 71 -14.31 0.06 13.88
C TYR A 71 -15.13 0.46 12.65
N PRO A 72 -15.70 -0.50 11.90
CA PRO A 72 -16.51 -0.20 10.72
C PRO A 72 -17.63 0.80 11.04
N ASP A 73 -17.76 1.80 10.16
CA ASP A 73 -18.79 2.84 10.19
C ASP A 73 -18.82 3.70 11.46
N LYS A 74 -17.77 3.65 12.28
CA LYS A 74 -17.62 4.49 13.48
C LYS A 74 -16.89 5.77 13.10
N VAL A 75 -17.59 6.90 13.21
CA VAL A 75 -16.96 8.22 13.10
C VAL A 75 -16.15 8.50 14.36
N GLN A 76 -14.89 8.85 14.19
CA GLN A 76 -13.97 9.18 15.28
C GLN A 76 -13.13 10.40 14.95
N LYS A 77 -12.67 11.10 15.99
CA LYS A 77 -11.80 12.26 15.86
C LYS A 77 -10.34 11.84 15.92
N TYR A 78 -9.57 12.26 14.92
CA TYR A 78 -8.13 12.06 14.89
C TYR A 78 -7.44 13.37 14.53
N MET A 79 -6.44 13.73 15.32
CA MET A 79 -5.62 14.90 15.07
C MET A 79 -4.36 14.45 14.33
N TRP A 80 -4.25 14.86 13.07
CA TRP A 80 -3.05 14.65 12.27
C TRP A 80 -1.97 15.65 12.64
N HIS A 81 -0.72 15.22 12.53
CA HIS A 81 0.50 15.94 12.83
C HIS A 81 1.48 15.72 11.67
N PHE A 82 2.13 16.80 11.24
CA PHE A 82 3.03 16.81 10.09
C PHE A 82 4.35 17.47 10.45
N TRP A 83 5.44 16.78 10.13
CA TRP A 83 6.82 17.22 10.28
C TRP A 83 7.40 17.40 8.87
N GLY A 84 7.75 18.63 8.52
CA GLY A 84 8.14 18.96 7.16
C GLY A 84 8.45 20.44 6.99
N ASN A 85 9.08 20.77 5.87
CA ASN A 85 9.45 22.14 5.59
C ASN A 85 8.23 22.99 5.24
N GLU A 86 8.33 24.31 5.44
CA GLU A 86 7.23 25.25 5.19
C GLU A 86 6.66 25.11 3.77
N ASP A 87 7.48 24.85 2.76
CA ASP A 87 7.04 24.71 1.37
C ASP A 87 6.26 23.41 1.12
N GLU A 88 6.46 22.37 1.94
CA GLU A 88 5.72 21.10 1.89
C GLU A 88 4.34 21.19 2.53
N LEU A 89 4.17 22.14 3.47
CA LEU A 89 2.98 22.29 4.32
C LEU A 89 2.00 23.36 3.80
N ILE A 90 2.08 23.70 2.52
CA ILE A 90 1.20 24.69 1.87
C ILE A 90 0.17 23.99 0.99
N GLY A 91 -1.11 24.22 1.29
CA GLY A 91 -2.25 23.80 0.49
C GLY A 91 -3.35 23.16 1.31
N ASP A 92 -4.38 22.67 0.62
CA ASP A 92 -5.49 21.97 1.25
C ASP A 92 -5.05 20.58 1.72
N PHE A 93 -5.63 20.12 2.83
CA PHE A 93 -5.43 18.77 3.32
C PHE A 93 -6.52 17.83 2.79
N GLU A 94 -6.12 16.64 2.33
CA GLU A 94 -7.02 15.57 1.90
C GLU A 94 -6.48 14.20 2.33
N VAL A 95 -7.37 13.27 2.64
CA VAL A 95 -7.00 11.87 2.91
C VAL A 95 -7.82 10.94 2.03
N LEU A 96 -7.11 10.11 1.25
CA LEU A 96 -7.70 9.04 0.45
C LEU A 96 -7.43 7.68 1.10
N GLY A 97 -8.47 6.88 1.30
CA GLY A 97 -8.40 5.55 1.87
C GLY A 97 -8.45 4.47 0.79
N THR A 98 -7.53 3.50 0.84
CA THR A 98 -7.55 2.28 0.02
C THR A 98 -7.60 1.07 0.94
N HIS A 99 -8.54 0.15 0.70
CA HIS A 99 -8.67 -1.09 1.49
C HIS A 99 -7.79 -2.18 0.91
N GLU A 100 -7.29 -3.10 1.74
CA GLU A 100 -6.39 -4.18 1.29
C GLU A 100 -6.96 -5.10 0.21
N ASN A 101 -8.28 -5.22 0.15
CA ASN A 101 -8.99 -6.05 -0.82
C ASN A 101 -9.61 -5.23 -1.97
N SER A 102 -9.19 -3.97 -2.15
CA SER A 102 -9.74 -3.07 -3.18
C SER A 102 -8.67 -2.18 -3.79
N ASN A 103 -8.78 -1.91 -5.09
CA ASN A 103 -7.99 -0.87 -5.75
C ASN A 103 -8.73 0.48 -5.82
N GLU A 104 -9.95 0.55 -5.30
CA GLU A 104 -10.75 1.77 -5.27
C GLU A 104 -10.33 2.66 -4.08
N LYS A 105 -10.09 3.94 -4.39
CA LYS A 105 -9.86 4.97 -3.38
C LYS A 105 -11.19 5.63 -2.98
N ILE A 106 -11.40 5.80 -1.68
CA ILE A 106 -12.50 6.60 -1.14
C ILE A 106 -11.96 7.84 -0.43
N ILE A 107 -12.75 8.92 -0.43
CA ILE A 107 -12.41 10.12 0.31
C ILE A 107 -12.72 9.88 1.79
N ILE A 108 -11.70 9.94 2.65
CA ILE A 108 -11.84 9.82 4.11
C ILE A 108 -11.93 11.20 4.74
N VAL A 109 -11.07 12.11 4.29
CA VAL A 109 -11.09 13.53 4.65
C VAL A 109 -11.16 14.31 3.34
N PRO A 110 -12.26 15.01 3.06
CA PRO A 110 -12.39 15.79 1.83
C PRO A 110 -11.41 16.96 1.82
N LYS A 111 -10.97 17.35 0.62
CA LYS A 111 -10.14 18.55 0.41
C LYS A 111 -10.76 19.76 1.12
N GLY A 112 -10.03 20.32 2.09
CA GLY A 112 -10.50 21.40 2.94
C GLY A 112 -9.43 22.48 3.15
N GLY A 113 -9.85 23.74 3.07
CA GLY A 113 -8.99 24.93 3.06
C GLY A 113 -8.07 25.09 4.28
N ASN A 114 -6.85 25.55 4.00
CA ASN A 114 -5.74 26.08 4.85
C ASN A 114 -5.99 26.19 6.36
N SER A 115 -6.36 25.10 7.02
CA SER A 115 -6.49 25.00 8.47
C SER A 115 -5.36 24.16 9.05
N PHE A 116 -4.23 24.08 8.35
CA PHE A 116 -2.97 23.72 9.00
C PHE A 116 -2.73 24.75 10.09
N LEU A 117 -2.85 24.28 11.31
CA LEU A 117 -2.74 25.13 12.48
C LEU A 117 -1.26 25.38 12.80
N SER A 118 -1.02 26.18 13.84
CA SER A 118 0.32 26.36 14.38
C SER A 118 0.95 25.03 14.81
N PRO A 119 2.28 24.99 14.99
CA PRO A 119 2.97 23.87 15.64
C PRO A 119 2.24 23.39 16.89
N ASN A 120 2.17 22.08 17.08
CA ASN A 120 1.49 21.45 18.21
C ASN A 120 2.00 20.02 18.43
N ASN A 121 2.06 19.56 19.68
CA ASN A 121 2.58 18.24 20.08
C ASN A 121 3.89 17.85 19.36
N GLY A 122 4.85 18.78 19.28
CA GLY A 122 6.15 18.55 18.63
C GLY A 122 6.17 18.55 17.10
N ALA A 123 5.02 18.68 16.42
CA ALA A 123 4.93 18.79 14.97
C ALA A 123 4.95 20.24 14.46
N ASP A 124 5.34 20.44 13.21
CA ASP A 124 5.38 21.75 12.55
C ASP A 124 3.96 22.28 12.27
N THR A 125 3.00 21.38 12.03
CA THR A 125 1.58 21.71 11.94
C THR A 125 0.70 20.51 12.31
N HIS A 126 -0.58 20.78 12.55
CA HIS A 126 -1.58 19.76 12.84
C HIS A 126 -2.93 20.06 12.17
N TYR A 127 -3.74 19.02 11.99
CA TYR A 127 -5.07 19.10 11.37
C TYR A 127 -6.06 18.14 12.05
N PRO A 128 -7.08 18.63 12.77
CA PRO A 128 -8.12 17.79 13.36
C PRO A 128 -9.11 17.31 12.30
N THR A 129 -9.44 16.02 12.33
CA THR A 129 -10.34 15.38 11.36
C THR A 129 -11.42 14.56 12.05
N ASN A 130 -12.53 14.33 11.35
CA ASN A 130 -13.44 13.24 11.65
C ASN A 130 -13.25 12.19 10.55
N MET A 131 -12.86 10.97 10.91
CA MET A 131 -12.66 9.88 9.96
C MET A 131 -13.63 8.73 10.25
N MET A 132 -14.00 8.03 9.18
CA MET A 132 -14.82 6.82 9.22
C MET A 132 -14.32 5.87 8.13
N LEU A 133 -14.10 4.61 8.49
CA LEU A 133 -13.71 3.56 7.55
C LEU A 133 -14.84 2.51 7.49
N PRO A 134 -15.34 2.15 6.29
CA PRO A 134 -16.56 1.37 6.17
C PRO A 134 -16.37 -0.15 6.33
N LYS A 135 -15.14 -0.66 6.28
CA LYS A 135 -14.86 -2.11 6.29
C LYS A 135 -13.75 -2.45 7.26
N SER A 136 -13.85 -3.62 7.89
CA SER A 136 -12.76 -4.21 8.66
C SER A 136 -11.59 -4.61 7.75
N GLY A 137 -10.41 -4.80 8.35
CA GLY A 137 -9.17 -5.11 7.63
C GLY A 137 -8.22 -3.93 7.56
N MET A 138 -7.16 -4.07 6.77
CA MET A 138 -6.13 -3.06 6.62
C MET A 138 -6.54 -1.96 5.64
N TRP A 139 -6.18 -0.73 5.99
CA TRP A 139 -6.40 0.46 5.18
C TRP A 139 -5.12 1.27 5.04
N LYS A 140 -4.86 1.75 3.82
CA LYS A 140 -3.82 2.71 3.50
C LYS A 140 -4.47 4.07 3.39
N LEU A 141 -4.04 5.01 4.22
CA LEU A 141 -4.49 6.39 4.26
C LEU A 141 -3.41 7.25 3.60
N ASP A 142 -3.63 7.64 2.35
CA ASP A 142 -2.76 8.56 1.62
C ASP A 142 -3.11 10.00 2.02
N ALA A 143 -2.20 10.68 2.71
CA ALA A 143 -2.34 12.05 3.17
C ALA A 143 -1.73 13.02 2.15
N TYR A 144 -2.55 13.88 1.58
CA TYR A 144 -2.16 14.87 0.58
C TYR A 144 -2.18 16.28 1.15
N ILE A 145 -1.17 17.08 0.81
CA ILE A 145 -1.12 18.52 1.08
C ILE A 145 -0.97 19.25 -0.26
N GLY A 146 -1.96 20.08 -0.59
CA GLY A 146 -2.12 20.64 -1.92
C GLY A 146 -2.43 19.52 -2.94
N ASP A 147 -1.53 19.32 -3.90
CA ASP A 147 -1.64 18.26 -4.91
C ASP A 147 -0.51 17.22 -4.78
N ARG A 148 0.21 17.21 -3.65
CA ARG A 148 1.34 16.31 -3.39
C ARG A 148 0.99 15.31 -2.31
N LEU A 149 1.36 14.04 -2.54
CA LEU A 149 1.36 13.03 -1.47
C LEU A 149 2.41 13.44 -0.45
N PHE A 150 1.98 13.68 0.79
CA PHE A 150 2.89 14.01 1.88
C PHE A 150 3.43 12.75 2.54
N GLY A 151 2.57 11.74 2.73
CA GLY A 151 2.93 10.42 3.22
C GLY A 151 1.71 9.51 3.32
N SER A 152 1.92 8.28 3.79
CA SER A 152 0.85 7.30 3.97
C SER A 152 0.88 6.68 5.36
N VAL A 153 -0.29 6.47 5.96
CA VAL A 153 -0.45 5.75 7.23
C VAL A 153 -1.28 4.50 7.00
N TYR A 154 -0.80 3.36 7.47
CA TYR A 154 -1.55 2.10 7.42
C TYR A 154 -2.18 1.83 8.78
N VAL A 155 -3.48 1.55 8.78
CA VAL A 155 -4.25 1.26 10.01
C VAL A 155 -5.07 0.00 9.88
N LYS A 156 -5.29 -0.67 11.00
CA LYS A 156 -6.22 -1.79 11.10
C LYS A 156 -7.61 -1.32 11.54
N VAL A 157 -8.63 -1.75 10.82
CA VAL A 157 -10.04 -1.61 11.24
C VAL A 157 -10.51 -2.95 11.82
N HIS A 158 -10.88 -2.95 13.09
CA HIS A 158 -11.17 -4.17 13.84
C HIS A 158 -12.64 -4.58 13.70
N GLU A 159 -12.89 -5.88 13.77
CA GLU A 159 -14.25 -6.39 13.94
C GLU A 159 -14.78 -6.01 15.34
N LYS A 160 -16.10 -5.80 15.45
CA LYS A 160 -16.77 -5.52 16.72
C LYS A 160 -17.02 -6.79 17.52
#